data_AF-A0A660VK96-F1
#
_entry.id   AF-A0A660VK96-F1
#
_cell.length_a   1.000
_cell.length_b   1.000
_cell.length_c   1.000
_cell.angle_alpha   90.00
_cell.angle_beta   90.00
_cell.angle_gamma   90.00
#
_symmetry.space_group_name_H-M   'P 1'
#
loop_
_entity.id
_entity.type
_entity.pdbx_description
1 polymer ?
#
loop_
_entity_poly.entity_id
_entity_poly.type
_entity_poly.pdbx_seq_one_letter_code
_entity_poly.pdbx_strand_id
1 'polypeptide(L)'
;MKSRYRFDSLIETEGMRVAKGVCLGIAKSGKTVLNPVYIYGAPGCGKTHLLQATCTAAIEDDRNTVYLTGEAFLNFLSEHRGTASNATKLLQESADILCVDDIPFLESHPRSSAVLADLIHRFVDAKKPVLLAGQWKPARVKQAVASLYRVIRKGVVLHIGDLKEDEKGLVAEELAKRFSLLGNLSHSYRTCHTVGEILSLLLQTDEKNTQMADLMGALTQRIVSLFGEDAPVVEISFYALRKLLGLREAKRIVLKAEAARVATLSRKARTFIEKNSQRRNKFHQLLRFLEQQCKSR
;
A
#
# COMPACT_ATOMS: atom_id res chain seq x y z
N MET A 1 9.47 0.31 0.41
CA MET A 1 8.48 0.71 1.44
C MET A 1 8.51 2.21 1.58
N LYS A 2 7.38 2.85 1.89
CA LYS A 2 7.34 4.33 2.03
C LYS A 2 7.70 4.71 3.46
N SER A 3 8.65 5.62 3.69
CA SER A 3 9.17 5.94 5.04
C SER A 3 8.14 6.48 6.06
N ARG A 4 6.90 6.71 5.63
CA ARG A 4 5.86 7.43 6.40
C ARG A 4 4.70 6.57 6.88
N TYR A 5 4.62 5.32 6.46
CA TYR A 5 3.72 4.37 7.11
C TYR A 5 4.45 3.83 8.33
N ARG A 6 4.22 4.49 9.46
CA ARG A 6 4.81 4.16 10.76
C ARG A 6 3.69 4.11 11.80
N PHE A 7 3.94 3.46 12.93
CA PHE A 7 2.91 3.37 13.98
C PHE A 7 2.64 4.70 14.67
N ASP A 8 3.63 5.60 14.70
CA ASP A 8 3.52 6.96 15.26
C ASP A 8 2.60 7.87 14.42
N SER A 9 2.63 7.72 13.09
CA SER A 9 1.82 8.48 12.14
C SER A 9 0.42 7.90 11.94
N LEU A 10 0.11 6.76 12.54
CA LEU A 10 -1.20 6.12 12.46
C LEU A 10 -2.18 6.79 13.44
N ILE A 11 -3.29 7.32 12.95
CA ILE A 11 -4.38 7.79 13.83
C ILE A 11 -5.10 6.56 14.37
N GLU A 12 -4.96 6.33 15.67
CA GLU A 12 -5.54 5.19 16.33
C GLU A 12 -7.03 5.42 16.59
N THR A 13 -7.83 4.42 16.25
CA THR A 13 -9.25 4.34 16.57
C THR A 13 -9.48 3.11 17.44
N GLU A 14 -10.56 3.09 18.21
CA GLU A 14 -10.95 1.97 19.06
C GLU A 14 -11.06 0.68 18.25
N GLY A 15 -11.68 0.73 17.07
CA GLY A 15 -11.82 -0.40 16.16
C GLY A 15 -10.48 -0.90 15.58
N MET A 16 -9.40 -0.13 15.71
CA MET A 16 -8.07 -0.48 15.21
C MET A 16 -7.11 -0.98 16.30
N ARG A 17 -7.36 -0.67 17.58
CA ARG A 17 -6.45 -0.90 18.70
C ARG A 17 -5.90 -2.34 18.76
N VAL A 18 -6.77 -3.33 18.61
CA VAL A 18 -6.38 -4.75 18.61
C VAL A 18 -5.47 -5.08 17.42
N ALA A 19 -5.82 -4.63 16.22
CA ALA A 19 -5.01 -4.85 15.02
C ALA A 19 -3.63 -4.18 15.13
N LYS A 20 -3.59 -2.94 15.64
CA LYS A 20 -2.34 -2.21 15.91
C LYS A 20 -1.46 -2.96 16.91
N GLY A 21 -2.04 -3.46 18.01
CA GLY A 21 -1.31 -4.22 19.02
C GLY A 21 -0.67 -5.50 18.46
N VAL A 22 -1.42 -6.27 17.67
CA VAL A 22 -0.91 -7.48 16.99
C VAL A 22 0.21 -7.13 16.01
N CYS A 23 0.00 -6.11 15.17
CA CYS A 23 1.00 -5.61 14.22
C CYS A 23 2.30 -5.16 14.91
N LEU A 24 2.20 -4.41 16.00
CA LEU A 24 3.35 -3.95 16.77
C LEU A 24 4.10 -5.10 17.45
N GLY A 25 3.37 -6.08 17.99
CA GLY A 25 3.97 -7.29 18.59
C GLY A 25 4.73 -8.12 17.56
N ILE A 26 4.17 -8.27 16.35
CA ILE A 26 4.84 -8.92 15.22
C ILE A 26 6.10 -8.15 14.82
N ALA A 27 6.01 -6.82 14.66
CA ALA A 27 7.14 -6.00 14.25
C ALA A 27 8.34 -6.14 15.21
N LYS A 28 8.07 -6.07 16.52
CA LYS A 28 9.12 -6.11 17.57
C LYS A 28 9.71 -7.49 17.80
N SER A 29 8.90 -8.55 17.73
CA SER A 29 9.36 -9.89 18.07
C SER A 29 9.80 -10.73 16.86
N GLY A 30 9.37 -10.32 15.66
CA GLY A 30 9.50 -11.12 14.43
C GLY A 30 8.75 -12.46 14.49
N LYS A 31 7.87 -12.65 15.47
CA LYS A 31 7.16 -13.90 15.74
C LYS A 31 5.70 -13.62 16.09
N THR A 32 4.85 -14.62 15.95
CA THR A 32 3.47 -14.56 16.41
C THR A 32 2.90 -15.96 16.60
N VAL A 33 2.06 -16.13 17.61
CA VAL A 33 1.22 -17.32 17.78
C VAL A 33 -0.08 -17.21 16.96
N LEU A 34 -0.44 -16.00 16.55
CA LEU A 34 -1.59 -15.70 15.71
C LEU A 34 -1.10 -15.65 14.26
N ASN A 35 -1.09 -16.78 13.54
CA ASN A 35 -0.55 -16.87 12.18
C ASN A 35 -1.44 -17.73 11.27
N PRO A 36 -1.85 -17.25 10.08
CA PRO A 36 -1.72 -15.88 9.57
C PRO A 36 -2.67 -14.90 10.28
N VAL A 37 -2.39 -13.61 10.19
CA VAL A 37 -3.31 -12.54 10.61
C VAL A 37 -3.95 -11.93 9.37
N TYR A 38 -5.27 -11.97 9.27
CA TYR A 38 -6.02 -11.30 8.22
C TYR A 38 -6.79 -10.09 8.77
N ILE A 39 -6.44 -8.91 8.29
CA ILE A 39 -7.05 -7.63 8.68
C ILE A 39 -8.00 -7.19 7.56
N TYR A 40 -9.28 -7.00 7.88
CA TYR A 40 -10.26 -6.51 6.91
C TYR A 40 -11.08 -5.31 7.40
N GLY A 41 -11.59 -4.53 6.45
CA GLY A 41 -12.36 -3.32 6.73
C GLY A 41 -12.51 -2.42 5.50
N ALA A 42 -13.30 -1.37 5.60
CA ALA A 42 -13.58 -0.46 4.48
C ALA A 42 -12.33 0.24 3.91
N PRO A 43 -12.31 0.65 2.63
CA PRO A 43 -11.23 1.46 2.09
C PRO A 43 -11.01 2.75 2.92
N GLY A 44 -9.76 3.07 3.24
CA GLY A 44 -9.43 4.25 4.07
C GLY A 44 -9.44 4.01 5.58
N CYS A 45 -9.73 2.79 6.07
CA CYS A 45 -9.68 2.48 7.51
C CYS A 45 -8.27 2.18 8.07
N GLY A 46 -7.20 2.30 7.28
CA GLY A 46 -5.81 2.17 7.78
C GLY A 46 -5.14 0.79 7.65
N LYS A 47 -5.74 -0.19 6.96
CA LYS A 47 -5.15 -1.54 6.76
C LYS A 47 -3.75 -1.51 6.12
N THR A 48 -3.62 -0.83 4.99
CA THR A 48 -2.34 -0.67 4.28
C THR A 48 -1.29 0.03 5.15
N HIS A 49 -1.73 1.02 5.94
CA HIS A 49 -0.87 1.73 6.88
C HIS A 49 -0.35 0.77 7.96
N LEU A 50 -1.21 -0.07 8.55
CA LEU A 50 -0.80 -1.07 9.54
C LEU A 50 0.22 -2.08 8.99
N LEU A 51 -0.03 -2.63 7.80
CA LEU A 51 0.91 -3.57 7.16
C LEU A 51 2.26 -2.92 6.91
N GLN A 52 2.28 -1.74 6.27
CA GLN A 52 3.53 -1.04 5.98
C GLN A 52 4.24 -0.56 7.25
N ALA A 53 3.51 -0.10 8.27
CA ALA A 53 4.09 0.26 9.57
C ALA A 53 4.71 -0.94 10.28
N THR A 54 4.10 -2.13 10.15
CA THR A 54 4.68 -3.37 10.68
C THR A 54 6.00 -3.67 9.99
N CYS A 55 6.05 -3.61 8.66
CA CYS A 55 7.28 -3.81 7.91
C CYS A 55 8.35 -2.78 8.24
N THR A 56 8.01 -1.49 8.30
CA THR A 56 8.96 -0.42 8.62
C THR A 56 9.55 -0.61 10.00
N ALA A 57 8.72 -0.83 11.02
CA ALA A 57 9.21 -1.05 12.39
C ALA A 57 10.04 -2.34 12.53
N ALA A 58 9.74 -3.38 11.76
CA ALA A 58 10.54 -4.61 11.74
C ALA A 58 11.90 -4.42 11.04
N ILE A 59 11.97 -3.63 9.98
CA ILE A 59 13.24 -3.28 9.31
C ILE A 59 14.14 -2.47 10.23
N GLU A 60 13.56 -1.57 11.03
CA GLU A 60 14.30 -0.80 12.04
C GLU A 60 14.87 -1.68 13.17
N ASP A 61 14.36 -2.90 13.31
CA ASP A 61 14.83 -3.94 14.23
C ASP A 61 15.66 -5.01 13.48
N ASP A 62 16.28 -4.63 12.35
CA ASP A 62 17.13 -5.48 11.50
C ASP A 62 16.48 -6.77 10.98
N ARG A 63 15.16 -6.76 10.77
CA ARG A 63 14.42 -7.91 10.21
C ARG A 63 14.15 -7.74 8.74
N ASN A 64 14.24 -8.84 8.00
CA ASN A 64 13.89 -8.85 6.58
C ASN A 64 12.38 -8.96 6.43
N THR A 65 11.77 -8.00 5.75
CA THR A 65 10.33 -8.02 5.51
C THR A 65 10.00 -7.89 4.03
N VAL A 66 8.98 -8.63 3.60
CA VAL A 66 8.45 -8.56 2.24
C VAL A 66 7.04 -7.99 2.32
N TYR A 67 6.82 -6.90 1.61
CA TYR A 67 5.49 -6.35 1.37
C TYR A 67 5.18 -6.46 -0.12
N LEU A 68 4.02 -7.04 -0.44
CA LEU A 68 3.53 -7.17 -1.81
C LEU A 68 2.02 -6.96 -1.88
N THR A 69 1.56 -6.33 -2.95
CA THR A 69 0.14 -6.33 -3.30
C THR A 69 -0.22 -7.57 -4.11
N GLY A 70 -1.50 -7.92 -4.20
CA GLY A 70 -1.96 -8.97 -5.11
C GLY A 70 -1.51 -8.76 -6.56
N GLU A 71 -1.46 -7.50 -7.01
CA GLU A 71 -0.94 -7.13 -8.33
C GLU A 71 0.58 -7.36 -8.44
N ALA A 72 1.36 -6.89 -7.47
CA ALA A 72 2.81 -7.09 -7.45
C ALA A 72 3.18 -8.57 -7.44
N PHE A 73 2.38 -9.42 -6.77
CA PHE A 73 2.56 -10.86 -6.80
C PHE A 73 2.40 -11.46 -8.20
N LEU A 74 1.40 -10.99 -8.96
CA LEU A 74 1.17 -11.46 -10.32
C LEU A 74 2.30 -11.08 -11.27
N ASN A 75 2.82 -9.87 -11.12
CA ASN A 75 3.97 -9.39 -11.87
C ASN A 75 5.21 -10.23 -11.52
N PHE A 76 5.46 -10.46 -10.23
CA PHE A 76 6.53 -11.33 -9.75
C PHE A 76 6.46 -12.75 -10.34
N LEU A 77 5.29 -13.37 -10.37
CA LEU A 77 5.11 -14.70 -10.99
C LEU A 77 5.31 -14.66 -12.51
N SER A 78 4.95 -13.55 -13.16
CA SER A 78 5.10 -13.40 -14.60
C SER A 78 6.56 -13.22 -15.02
N GLU A 79 7.35 -12.52 -14.20
CA GLU A 79 8.81 -12.36 -14.39
C GLU A 79 9.58 -13.66 -14.16
N HIS A 80 9.06 -14.55 -13.31
CA HIS A 80 9.66 -15.85 -12.97
C HIS A 80 8.90 -17.03 -13.59
N ARG A 81 8.34 -16.85 -14.79
CA ARG A 81 7.65 -17.94 -15.50
C ARG A 81 8.59 -19.14 -15.68
N GLY A 82 8.11 -20.32 -15.31
CA GLY A 82 8.89 -21.57 -15.34
C GLY A 82 9.78 -21.81 -14.11
N THR A 83 10.05 -20.79 -13.29
CA THR A 83 10.87 -20.89 -12.07
C THR A 83 10.19 -20.35 -10.81
N ALA A 84 8.87 -20.09 -10.87
CA ALA A 84 8.07 -19.54 -9.77
C ALA A 84 8.21 -20.31 -8.44
N SER A 85 8.37 -21.64 -8.47
CA SER A 85 8.62 -22.43 -7.27
C SER A 85 9.93 -22.03 -6.57
N ASN A 86 11.02 -21.90 -7.33
CA ASN A 86 12.32 -21.48 -6.80
C ASN A 86 12.27 -20.02 -6.34
N ALA A 87 11.64 -19.13 -7.11
CA ALA A 87 11.53 -17.72 -6.77
C ALA A 87 10.76 -17.51 -5.45
N THR A 88 9.62 -18.20 -5.28
CA THR A 88 8.83 -18.12 -4.03
C THR A 88 9.54 -18.79 -2.85
N LYS A 89 10.38 -19.82 -3.08
CA LYS A 89 11.24 -20.41 -2.05
C LYS A 89 12.30 -19.42 -1.57
N LEU A 90 13.01 -18.76 -2.50
CA LEU A 90 13.99 -17.73 -2.14
C LEU A 90 13.35 -16.57 -1.37
N LEU A 91 12.14 -16.15 -1.77
CA LEU A 91 11.38 -15.14 -1.04
C LEU A 91 11.07 -15.59 0.40
N GLN A 92 10.67 -16.85 0.58
CA GLN A 92 10.41 -17.43 1.90
C GLN A 92 11.67 -17.61 2.76
N GLU A 93 12.81 -17.92 2.15
CA GLU A 93 14.09 -18.06 2.87
C GLU A 93 14.63 -16.68 3.31
N SER A 94 14.55 -15.69 2.43
CA SER A 94 15.12 -14.34 2.64
C SER A 94 14.30 -13.41 3.54
N ALA A 95 13.02 -13.68 3.77
CA ALA A 95 12.15 -12.80 4.56
C ALA A 95 11.74 -13.42 5.89
N ASP A 96 11.72 -12.63 6.96
CA ASP A 96 11.23 -13.01 8.29
C ASP A 96 9.72 -12.76 8.42
N ILE A 97 9.19 -11.73 7.74
CA ILE A 97 7.77 -11.35 7.78
C ILE A 97 7.25 -11.16 6.35
N LEU A 98 6.07 -11.73 6.08
CA LEU A 98 5.35 -11.55 4.82
C LEU A 98 4.09 -10.71 5.03
N CYS A 99 3.99 -9.58 4.33
CA CYS A 99 2.81 -8.74 4.26
C CYS A 99 2.21 -8.76 2.85
N VAL A 100 0.91 -9.07 2.76
CA VAL A 100 0.17 -9.15 1.50
C VAL A 100 -1.03 -8.22 1.56
N ASP A 101 -1.05 -7.20 0.71
CA ASP A 101 -2.18 -6.27 0.60
C ASP A 101 -2.99 -6.50 -0.69
N ASP A 102 -4.17 -5.88 -0.77
CA ASP A 102 -5.04 -5.92 -1.94
C ASP A 102 -5.33 -7.34 -2.46
N ILE A 103 -5.63 -8.28 -1.56
CA ILE A 103 -6.05 -9.63 -1.92
C ILE A 103 -7.22 -9.70 -2.93
N PRO A 104 -8.16 -8.72 -3.00
CA PRO A 104 -9.19 -8.72 -4.04
C PRO A 104 -8.66 -8.77 -5.47
N PHE A 105 -7.44 -8.29 -5.73
CA PHE A 105 -6.83 -8.30 -7.06
C PHE A 105 -6.63 -9.73 -7.61
N LEU A 106 -6.59 -10.73 -6.72
CA LEU A 106 -6.36 -12.14 -7.07
C LEU A 106 -7.65 -12.90 -7.44
N GLU A 107 -8.83 -12.29 -7.35
CA GLU A 107 -10.12 -12.92 -7.70
C GLU A 107 -10.14 -13.44 -9.13
N SER A 108 -9.63 -12.67 -10.09
CA SER A 108 -9.55 -13.09 -11.50
C SER A 108 -8.34 -13.98 -11.81
N HIS A 109 -7.53 -14.36 -10.81
CA HIS A 109 -6.25 -15.06 -11.01
C HIS A 109 -6.11 -16.29 -10.08
N PRO A 110 -6.96 -17.33 -10.24
CA PRO A 110 -7.04 -18.46 -9.33
C PRO A 110 -5.73 -19.27 -9.22
N ARG A 111 -4.99 -19.41 -10.34
CA ARG A 111 -3.69 -20.10 -10.34
C ARG A 111 -2.67 -19.37 -9.47
N SER A 112 -2.53 -18.07 -9.67
CA SER A 112 -1.61 -17.23 -8.88
C SER A 112 -2.03 -17.18 -7.42
N SER A 113 -3.33 -17.12 -7.15
CA SER A 113 -3.86 -17.18 -5.79
C SER A 113 -3.51 -18.49 -5.07
N ALA A 114 -3.53 -19.63 -5.78
CA ALA A 114 -3.09 -20.91 -5.22
C ALA A 114 -1.58 -20.89 -4.87
N VAL A 115 -0.73 -20.35 -5.76
CA VAL A 115 0.70 -20.20 -5.49
C VAL A 115 0.96 -19.31 -4.27
N LEU A 116 0.20 -18.23 -4.11
CA LEU A 116 0.29 -17.38 -2.92
C LEU A 116 -0.13 -18.11 -1.65
N ALA A 117 -1.21 -18.90 -1.72
CA ALA A 117 -1.65 -19.73 -0.59
C ALA A 117 -0.58 -20.73 -0.14
N ASP A 118 0.11 -21.37 -1.10
CA ASP A 118 1.21 -22.29 -0.81
C ASP A 118 2.44 -21.57 -0.24
N LEU A 119 2.73 -20.35 -0.71
CA LEU A 119 3.76 -19.50 -0.11
C LEU A 119 3.40 -19.16 1.36
N ILE A 120 2.17 -18.73 1.62
CA ILE A 120 1.69 -18.41 2.97
C ILE A 120 1.81 -19.63 3.90
N HIS A 121 1.41 -20.82 3.43
CA HIS A 121 1.57 -22.04 4.22
C HIS A 121 3.03 -22.28 4.62
N ARG A 122 3.99 -22.13 3.70
CA ARG A 122 5.42 -22.30 4.01
C ARG A 122 5.93 -21.28 5.04
N PHE A 123 5.47 -20.03 4.98
CA PHE A 123 5.79 -19.05 6.03
C PHE A 123 5.22 -19.47 7.40
N VAL A 124 3.95 -19.91 7.43
CA VAL A 124 3.30 -20.35 8.66
C VAL A 124 4.02 -21.57 9.26
N ASP A 125 4.36 -22.56 8.45
CA ASP A 125 5.09 -23.76 8.88
C ASP A 125 6.50 -23.41 9.40
N ALA A 126 7.16 -22.42 8.79
CA ALA A 126 8.43 -21.87 9.25
C ALA A 126 8.31 -20.95 10.48
N LYS A 127 7.10 -20.79 11.06
CA LYS A 127 6.79 -19.89 12.18
C LYS A 127 7.13 -18.41 11.88
N LYS A 128 7.16 -18.04 10.61
CA LYS A 128 7.39 -16.68 10.12
C LYS A 128 6.04 -15.93 10.01
N PRO A 129 5.88 -14.74 10.61
CA PRO A 129 4.61 -14.03 10.61
C PRO A 129 4.09 -13.71 9.19
N VAL A 130 2.79 -13.91 8.99
CA VAL A 130 2.08 -13.51 7.77
C VAL A 130 0.95 -12.55 8.13
N LEU A 131 0.96 -11.38 7.50
CA LEU A 131 -0.08 -10.37 7.59
C LEU A 131 -0.76 -10.21 6.22
N LEU A 132 -2.08 -10.29 6.22
CA LEU A 132 -2.91 -10.12 5.03
C LEU A 132 -3.87 -8.95 5.25
N ALA A 133 -4.09 -8.13 4.23
CA ALA A 133 -5.06 -7.05 4.26
C ALA A 133 -6.03 -7.11 3.08
N GLY A 134 -7.29 -6.75 3.34
CA GLY A 134 -8.30 -6.70 2.29
C GLY A 134 -9.59 -5.99 2.72
N GLN A 135 -10.47 -5.70 1.76
CA GLN A 135 -11.78 -5.10 2.06
C GLN A 135 -12.87 -6.14 2.33
N TRP A 136 -12.59 -7.42 2.09
CA TRP A 136 -13.61 -8.47 2.08
C TRP A 136 -13.70 -9.21 3.41
N LYS A 137 -14.94 -9.37 3.90
CA LYS A 137 -15.24 -10.31 4.98
C LYS A 137 -14.82 -11.74 4.57
N PRO A 138 -14.48 -12.63 5.52
CA PRO A 138 -14.07 -14.01 5.20
C PRO A 138 -15.05 -14.77 4.30
N ALA A 139 -16.35 -14.55 4.43
CA ALA A 139 -17.37 -15.15 3.56
C ALA A 139 -17.20 -14.76 2.08
N ARG A 140 -16.87 -13.50 1.80
CA ARG A 140 -16.59 -13.03 0.43
C ARG A 140 -15.26 -13.57 -0.08
N VAL A 141 -14.23 -13.65 0.79
CA VAL A 141 -12.95 -14.27 0.42
C VAL A 141 -13.14 -15.75 0.08
N LYS A 142 -13.97 -16.49 0.82
CA LYS A 142 -14.32 -17.89 0.54
C LYS A 142 -14.90 -18.07 -0.87
N GLN A 143 -15.77 -17.16 -1.28
CA GLN A 143 -16.44 -17.21 -2.59
C GLN A 143 -15.51 -16.76 -3.73
N ALA A 144 -14.79 -15.65 -3.54
CA ALA A 144 -14.00 -15.02 -4.59
C ALA A 144 -12.60 -15.66 -4.75
N VAL A 145 -11.98 -16.09 -3.65
CA VAL A 145 -10.58 -16.53 -3.60
C VAL A 145 -10.41 -17.69 -2.61
N ALA A 146 -11.04 -18.82 -2.92
CA ALA A 146 -11.14 -19.98 -2.03
C ALA A 146 -9.79 -20.52 -1.51
N SER A 147 -8.73 -20.47 -2.35
CA SER A 147 -7.35 -20.85 -1.98
C SER A 147 -6.81 -20.02 -0.81
N LEU A 148 -6.98 -18.69 -0.84
CA LEU A 148 -6.57 -17.83 0.27
C LEU A 148 -7.46 -18.00 1.50
N TYR A 149 -8.76 -18.22 1.31
CA TYR A 149 -9.65 -18.51 2.45
C TYR A 149 -9.19 -19.75 3.24
N ARG A 150 -8.68 -20.79 2.56
CA ARG A 150 -8.18 -22.02 3.20
C ARG A 150 -7.03 -21.75 4.18
N VAL A 151 -6.20 -20.75 3.92
CA VAL A 151 -5.06 -20.38 4.80
C VAL A 151 -5.48 -19.37 5.84
N ILE A 152 -6.29 -18.37 5.47
CA ILE A 152 -6.79 -17.33 6.38
C ILE A 152 -7.56 -17.95 7.54
N ARG A 153 -8.42 -18.94 7.28
CA ARG A 153 -9.24 -19.59 8.33
C ARG A 153 -8.43 -20.34 9.39
N LYS A 154 -7.14 -20.61 9.15
CA LYS A 154 -6.25 -21.29 10.12
C LYS A 154 -5.68 -20.32 11.16
N GLY A 155 -5.76 -19.02 10.91
CA GLY A 155 -5.21 -17.98 11.77
C GLY A 155 -6.29 -17.10 12.38
N VAL A 156 -5.95 -15.82 12.59
CA VAL A 156 -6.83 -14.84 13.21
C VAL A 156 -7.36 -13.85 12.19
N VAL A 157 -8.64 -13.53 12.29
CA VAL A 157 -9.29 -12.50 11.49
C VAL A 157 -9.61 -11.30 12.37
N LEU A 158 -9.11 -10.13 12.00
CA LEU A 158 -9.33 -8.86 12.69
C LEU A 158 -10.13 -7.91 11.80
N HIS A 159 -11.16 -7.31 12.38
CA HIS A 159 -12.00 -6.34 11.70
C HIS A 159 -11.66 -4.92 12.17
N ILE A 160 -11.41 -4.01 11.23
CA ILE A 160 -11.37 -2.57 11.50
C ILE A 160 -12.73 -2.00 11.09
N GLY A 161 -13.53 -1.69 12.10
CA GLY A 161 -14.85 -1.10 11.94
C GLY A 161 -14.82 0.37 11.57
N ASP A 162 -16.03 0.91 11.36
CA ASP A 162 -16.23 2.33 11.09
C ASP A 162 -15.88 3.18 12.31
N LEU A 163 -15.56 4.45 12.06
CA LEU A 163 -15.38 5.47 13.09
C LEU A 163 -16.68 5.65 13.88
N LYS A 164 -16.57 5.61 15.20
CA LYS A 164 -17.65 6.02 16.10
C LYS A 164 -17.88 7.54 15.99
N GLU A 165 -19.08 8.00 16.34
CA GLU A 165 -19.42 9.43 16.24
C GLU A 165 -18.50 10.34 17.04
N ASP A 166 -18.08 9.90 18.23
CA ASP A 166 -17.14 10.59 19.11
C ASP A 166 -15.70 10.59 18.58
N GLU A 167 -15.33 9.62 17.74
CA GLU A 167 -14.00 9.56 17.11
C GLU A 167 -13.87 10.50 15.91
N LYS A 168 -14.96 10.76 15.18
CA LYS A 168 -14.93 11.54 13.93
C LYS A 168 -14.38 12.95 14.13
N GLY A 169 -14.81 13.63 15.19
CA GLY A 169 -14.32 14.96 15.54
C GLY A 169 -12.83 14.95 15.87
N LEU A 170 -12.40 14.02 16.73
CA LEU A 170 -11.00 13.85 17.13
C LEU A 170 -10.10 13.54 15.94
N VAL A 171 -10.52 12.63 15.05
CA VAL A 171 -9.80 12.29 13.84
C VAL A 171 -9.70 13.50 12.91
N ALA A 172 -10.79 14.26 12.74
CA ALA A 172 -10.79 15.46 11.92
C ALA A 172 -9.86 16.54 12.48
N GLU A 173 -9.88 16.78 13.79
CA GLU A 173 -8.98 17.72 14.45
C GLU A 173 -7.52 17.28 14.36
N GLU A 174 -7.23 16.01 14.61
CA GLU A 174 -5.87 15.46 14.53
C GLU A 174 -5.33 15.55 13.11
N LEU A 175 -6.15 15.19 12.11
CA LEU A 175 -5.81 15.38 10.70
C LEU A 175 -5.60 16.87 10.40
N ALA A 176 -6.51 17.75 10.80
CA ALA A 176 -6.39 19.19 10.56
C ALA A 176 -5.13 19.78 11.19
N LYS A 177 -4.77 19.38 12.42
CA LYS A 177 -3.52 19.75 13.10
C LYS A 177 -2.31 19.27 12.31
N ARG A 178 -2.28 17.97 11.94
CA ARG A 178 -1.21 17.40 11.10
C ARG A 178 -1.10 18.07 9.73
N PHE A 179 -2.22 18.59 9.23
CA PHE A 179 -2.30 19.27 7.94
C PHE A 179 -2.18 20.80 8.01
N SER A 180 -1.95 21.38 9.19
CA SER A 180 -1.92 22.83 9.42
C SER A 180 -3.14 23.57 8.84
N LEU A 181 -4.31 22.90 8.81
CA LEU A 181 -5.55 23.46 8.29
C LEU A 181 -6.20 24.34 9.38
N LEU A 182 -6.00 25.65 9.27
CA LEU A 182 -6.67 26.68 10.07
C LEU A 182 -8.02 27.02 9.43
N GLY A 183 -9.02 26.17 9.58
CA GLY A 183 -10.36 26.41 9.04
C GLY A 183 -11.45 25.95 10.00
N ASN A 184 -12.61 26.60 9.95
CA ASN A 184 -13.83 26.14 10.63
C ASN A 184 -14.20 24.76 10.08
N LEU A 185 -13.85 23.71 10.83
CA LEU A 185 -14.21 22.32 10.57
C LEU A 185 -15.73 22.19 10.74
N SER A 186 -16.47 22.59 9.72
CA SER A 186 -17.93 22.47 9.69
C SER A 186 -18.32 21.02 10.01
N HIS A 187 -19.44 20.82 10.73
CA HIS A 187 -19.90 19.54 11.30
C HIS A 187 -20.30 18.46 10.26
N SER A 188 -19.74 18.51 9.05
CA SER A 188 -20.07 17.67 7.91
C SER A 188 -19.41 16.28 7.93
N TYR A 189 -18.68 15.92 9.00
CA TYR A 189 -18.06 14.59 9.14
C TYR A 189 -19.05 13.48 9.52
N ARG A 190 -20.32 13.81 9.85
CA ARG A 190 -21.34 12.82 10.26
C ARG A 190 -21.48 11.67 9.27
N THR A 191 -21.35 11.94 7.97
CA THR A 191 -21.46 10.92 6.90
C THR A 191 -20.17 10.15 6.64
N CYS A 192 -19.05 10.52 7.27
CA CYS A 192 -17.79 9.80 7.15
C CYS A 192 -17.75 8.59 8.09
N HIS A 193 -17.32 7.46 7.58
CA HIS A 193 -17.19 6.18 8.26
C HIS A 193 -15.72 5.78 8.47
N THR A 194 -14.77 6.36 7.74
CA THR A 194 -13.34 6.03 7.90
C THR A 194 -12.45 7.27 7.97
N VAL A 195 -11.25 7.10 8.52
CA VAL A 195 -10.21 8.14 8.55
C VAL A 195 -9.91 8.67 7.15
N GLY A 196 -9.86 7.77 6.16
CA GLY A 196 -9.69 8.14 4.76
C GLY A 196 -10.81 9.03 4.21
N GLU A 197 -12.06 8.81 4.63
CA GLU A 197 -13.19 9.66 4.21
C GLU A 197 -13.11 11.05 4.82
N ILE A 198 -12.73 11.16 6.10
CA ILE A 198 -12.51 12.46 6.76
C ILE A 198 -11.33 13.18 6.09
N LEU A 199 -10.22 12.48 5.82
CA LEU A 199 -9.10 13.02 5.07
C LEU A 199 -9.54 13.54 3.70
N SER A 200 -10.32 12.75 2.97
CA SER A 200 -10.86 13.15 1.67
C SER A 200 -11.71 14.40 1.79
N LEU A 201 -12.59 14.49 2.79
CA LEU A 201 -13.45 15.66 3.01
C LEU A 201 -12.63 16.92 3.36
N LEU A 202 -11.60 16.79 4.20
CA LEU A 202 -10.70 17.89 4.56
C LEU A 202 -9.89 18.41 3.37
N LEU A 203 -9.48 17.52 2.47
CA LEU A 203 -8.83 17.90 1.22
C LEU A 203 -9.81 18.61 0.27
N GLN A 204 -11.11 18.31 0.36
CA GLN A 204 -12.17 18.88 -0.49
C GLN A 204 -12.69 20.25 -0.04
N THR A 205 -12.53 20.63 1.24
CA THR A 205 -13.13 21.87 1.79
C THR A 205 -12.59 23.18 1.18
N ASP A 206 -11.51 23.12 0.39
CA ASP A 206 -10.95 24.28 -0.34
C ASP A 206 -11.25 24.32 -1.86
N GLU A 207 -11.92 23.30 -2.42
CA GLU A 207 -11.90 23.06 -3.88
C GLU A 207 -13.22 23.35 -4.62
N LYS A 208 -14.20 24.00 -3.97
CA LYS A 208 -15.50 24.31 -4.62
C LYS A 208 -15.41 25.24 -5.85
N ASN A 209 -14.25 25.82 -6.16
CA ASN A 209 -14.07 26.77 -7.26
C ASN A 209 -12.93 26.46 -8.26
N THR A 210 -12.29 25.29 -8.19
CA THR A 210 -11.08 25.01 -9.00
C THR A 210 -11.38 24.12 -10.20
N GLN A 211 -10.82 24.44 -11.38
CA GLN A 211 -10.98 23.63 -12.60
C GLN A 211 -10.37 22.22 -12.43
N MET A 212 -10.96 21.21 -13.09
CA MET A 212 -10.61 19.78 -12.94
C MET A 212 -9.12 19.44 -13.17
N ALA A 213 -8.41 20.23 -13.98
CA ALA A 213 -6.97 20.06 -14.24
C ALA A 213 -6.09 20.51 -13.07
N ASP A 214 -6.55 21.51 -12.31
CA ASP A 214 -5.84 22.08 -11.17
C ASP A 214 -6.06 21.27 -9.90
N LEU A 215 -7.16 20.50 -9.81
CA LEU A 215 -7.51 19.66 -8.67
C LEU A 215 -6.40 18.65 -8.32
N MET A 216 -5.87 17.93 -9.32
CA MET A 216 -4.76 17.01 -9.09
C MET A 216 -3.47 17.73 -8.74
N GLY A 217 -3.23 18.89 -9.32
CA GLY A 217 -2.06 19.71 -9.00
C GLY A 217 -2.10 20.18 -7.55
N ALA A 218 -3.26 20.70 -7.11
CA ALA A 218 -3.53 21.15 -5.76
C ALA A 218 -3.45 20.00 -4.76
N LEU A 219 -4.15 18.89 -5.01
CA LEU A 219 -4.07 17.68 -4.18
C LEU A 219 -2.63 17.17 -4.11
N THR A 220 -1.91 17.10 -5.24
CA THR A 220 -0.51 16.66 -5.26
C THR A 220 0.39 17.59 -4.47
N GLN A 221 0.32 18.90 -4.68
CA GLN A 221 1.12 19.87 -3.93
C GLN A 221 0.82 19.82 -2.45
N ARG A 222 -0.46 19.69 -2.07
CA ARG A 222 -0.86 19.57 -0.67
C ARG A 222 -0.33 18.26 -0.11
N ILE A 223 -0.58 17.13 -0.74
CA ILE A 223 -0.07 15.82 -0.29
C ILE A 223 1.48 15.82 -0.21
N VAL A 224 2.20 16.42 -1.16
CA VAL A 224 3.67 16.53 -1.11
C VAL A 224 4.14 17.50 -0.04
N SER A 225 3.47 18.64 0.16
CA SER A 225 3.78 19.58 1.25
C SER A 225 3.52 18.94 2.63
N LEU A 226 2.52 18.07 2.73
CA LEU A 226 2.04 17.48 3.97
C LEU A 226 2.82 16.25 4.37
N PHE A 227 3.16 15.41 3.39
CA PHE A 227 3.86 14.17 3.62
C PHE A 227 5.34 14.27 3.21
N GLY A 228 5.80 15.30 2.52
CA GLY A 228 7.17 15.40 1.97
C GLY A 228 7.31 14.77 0.59
N GLU A 229 8.48 14.87 -0.05
CA GLU A 229 8.67 14.51 -1.47
C GLU A 229 8.24 13.08 -1.83
N ASP A 230 8.37 12.13 -0.91
CA ASP A 230 8.02 10.73 -1.19
C ASP A 230 6.50 10.45 -1.18
N ALA A 231 5.64 11.47 -1.00
CA ALA A 231 4.23 11.33 -0.58
C ALA A 231 3.46 10.25 -1.37
N PRO A 232 2.54 9.48 -0.74
CA PRO A 232 1.67 8.54 -1.47
C PRO A 232 0.57 9.32 -2.23
N VAL A 233 0.99 10.26 -3.07
CA VAL A 233 0.15 11.15 -3.87
C VAL A 233 -0.84 10.33 -4.67
N VAL A 234 -0.35 9.24 -5.29
CA VAL A 234 -1.17 8.39 -6.14
C VAL A 234 -2.29 7.75 -5.34
N GLU A 235 -2.02 7.10 -4.20
CA GLU A 235 -3.06 6.43 -3.42
C GLU A 235 -4.04 7.41 -2.77
N ILE A 236 -3.53 8.49 -2.16
CA ILE A 236 -4.38 9.49 -1.49
C ILE A 236 -5.21 10.25 -2.51
N SER A 237 -4.60 10.70 -3.62
CA SER A 237 -5.34 11.39 -4.69
C SER A 237 -6.33 10.45 -5.36
N PHE A 238 -5.97 9.18 -5.61
CA PHE A 238 -6.90 8.21 -6.17
C PHE A 238 -8.12 8.03 -5.27
N TYR A 239 -7.90 7.90 -3.96
CA TYR A 239 -8.99 7.80 -2.99
C TYR A 239 -9.88 9.04 -3.01
N ALA A 240 -9.29 10.24 -2.92
CA ALA A 240 -10.00 11.51 -2.91
C ALA A 240 -10.78 11.74 -4.22
N LEU A 241 -10.13 11.55 -5.37
CA LEU A 241 -10.75 11.65 -6.68
C LEU A 241 -11.84 10.61 -6.92
N ARG A 242 -11.65 9.36 -6.46
CA ARG A 242 -12.65 8.31 -6.62
C ARG A 242 -13.94 8.68 -5.91
N LYS A 243 -13.85 9.30 -4.73
CA LYS A 243 -15.01 9.79 -3.98
C LYS A 243 -15.70 10.97 -4.69
N LEU A 244 -14.92 11.86 -5.31
CA LEU A 244 -15.45 13.03 -6.01
C LEU A 244 -16.06 12.73 -7.38
N LEU A 245 -15.37 11.92 -8.19
CA LEU A 245 -15.60 11.80 -9.63
C LEU A 245 -16.02 10.38 -10.06
N GLY A 246 -16.06 9.44 -9.10
CA GLY A 246 -16.28 8.03 -9.38
C GLY A 246 -15.04 7.30 -9.90
N LEU A 247 -15.11 5.98 -9.92
CA LEU A 247 -13.97 5.10 -10.16
C LEU A 247 -13.33 5.26 -11.55
N ARG A 248 -14.14 5.36 -12.60
CA ARG A 248 -13.64 5.46 -13.99
C ARG A 248 -12.82 6.72 -14.18
N GLU A 249 -13.32 7.85 -13.69
CA GLU A 249 -12.72 9.15 -13.90
C GLU A 249 -11.47 9.34 -13.03
N ALA A 250 -11.53 8.91 -11.77
CA ALA A 250 -10.37 8.89 -10.88
C ALA A 250 -9.22 8.04 -11.46
N LYS A 251 -9.52 6.84 -11.98
CA LYS A 251 -8.52 5.98 -12.60
C LYS A 251 -7.88 6.64 -13.82
N ARG A 252 -8.68 7.28 -14.68
CA ARG A 252 -8.19 8.01 -15.86
C ARG A 252 -7.25 9.15 -15.47
N ILE A 253 -7.63 9.94 -14.47
CA ILE A 253 -6.84 11.10 -14.01
C ILE A 253 -5.53 10.65 -13.35
N VAL A 254 -5.58 9.66 -12.47
CA VAL A 254 -4.39 9.13 -11.78
C VAL A 254 -3.42 8.46 -12.75
N LEU A 255 -3.92 7.66 -13.70
CA LEU A 255 -3.06 7.05 -14.74
C LEU A 255 -2.37 8.11 -15.62
N LYS A 256 -3.09 9.18 -16.00
CA LYS A 256 -2.48 10.29 -16.73
C LYS A 256 -1.41 11.01 -15.91
N ALA A 257 -1.69 11.27 -14.63
CA ALA A 257 -0.73 11.92 -13.72
C ALA A 257 0.52 11.04 -13.49
N GLU A 258 0.33 9.73 -13.32
CA GLU A 258 1.42 8.77 -13.14
C GLU A 258 2.27 8.64 -14.40
N ALA A 259 1.65 8.54 -15.58
CA ALA A 259 2.36 8.55 -16.86
C ALA A 259 3.18 9.85 -17.06
N ALA A 260 2.61 11.00 -16.70
CA ALA A 260 3.31 12.29 -16.75
C ALA A 260 4.49 12.35 -15.75
N ARG A 261 4.33 11.79 -14.55
CA ARG A 261 5.40 11.69 -13.54
C ARG A 261 6.54 10.81 -14.02
N VAL A 262 6.25 9.63 -14.56
CA VAL A 262 7.23 8.71 -15.13
C VAL A 262 7.99 9.36 -16.28
N ALA A 263 7.29 10.09 -17.16
CA ALA A 263 7.91 10.84 -18.25
C ALA A 263 8.84 11.97 -17.73
N THR A 264 8.42 12.69 -16.68
CA THR A 264 9.21 13.78 -16.07
C THR A 264 10.43 13.26 -15.33
N LEU A 265 10.30 12.17 -14.58
CA LEU A 265 11.42 11.47 -13.93
C LEU A 265 12.39 10.94 -14.98
N SER A 266 11.90 10.37 -16.08
CA SER A 266 12.73 9.93 -17.21
C SER A 266 13.50 11.10 -17.83
N ARG A 267 12.88 12.28 -17.95
CA ARG A 267 13.54 13.49 -18.47
C ARG A 267 14.59 14.02 -17.49
N LYS A 268 14.29 14.07 -16.18
CA LYS A 268 15.26 14.46 -15.12
C LYS A 268 16.43 13.47 -15.02
N ALA A 269 16.15 12.17 -15.14
CA ALA A 269 17.18 11.13 -15.19
C ALA A 269 18.05 11.26 -16.44
N ARG A 270 17.46 11.55 -17.62
CA ARG A 270 18.21 11.84 -18.85
C ARG A 270 19.09 13.08 -18.72
N THR A 271 18.58 14.18 -18.17
CA THR A 271 19.38 15.40 -17.94
C THR A 271 20.47 15.22 -16.87
N PHE A 272 20.23 14.39 -15.85
CA PHE A 272 21.26 14.00 -14.88
C PHE A 272 22.35 13.09 -15.50
N ILE A 273 21.96 12.19 -16.42
CA ILE A 273 22.89 11.37 -17.20
C ILE A 273 23.70 12.23 -18.17
N GLU A 274 23.07 13.20 -18.85
CA GLU A 274 23.71 14.15 -19.77
C GLU A 274 24.67 15.12 -19.05
N LYS A 275 24.35 15.57 -17.83
CA LYS A 275 25.26 16.40 -17.03
C LYS A 275 26.47 15.63 -16.50
N ASN A 276 26.35 14.31 -16.31
CA ASN A 276 27.43 13.45 -15.81
C ASN A 276 28.16 12.66 -16.92
N SER A 277 27.79 12.86 -18.19
CA SER A 277 28.35 12.12 -19.33
C SER A 277 29.74 12.59 -19.77
N GLN A 278 30.20 13.78 -19.34
CA GLN A 278 31.60 14.20 -19.56
C GLN A 278 32.64 13.28 -18.89
N ARG A 279 32.24 12.37 -17.97
CA ARG A 279 33.14 11.38 -17.33
C ARG A 279 32.87 9.90 -17.71
N ARG A 280 31.88 9.59 -18.57
CA ARG A 280 31.31 8.21 -18.70
C ARG A 280 31.47 7.51 -20.06
N ASN A 281 32.52 7.79 -20.84
CA ASN A 281 32.77 7.04 -22.09
C ASN A 281 33.02 5.53 -21.89
N LYS A 282 33.41 5.07 -20.69
CA LYS A 282 33.59 3.63 -20.39
C LYS A 282 32.28 2.89 -20.03
N PHE A 283 31.25 3.57 -19.54
CA PHE A 283 29.98 2.94 -19.13
C PHE A 283 29.09 2.57 -20.32
N HIS A 284 29.14 3.34 -21.40
CA HIS A 284 28.42 3.03 -22.63
C HIS A 284 28.99 1.84 -23.41
N GLN A 285 30.28 1.52 -23.25
CA GLN A 285 30.85 0.30 -23.83
C GLN A 285 30.35 -0.96 -23.10
N LEU A 286 30.20 -0.91 -21.77
CA LEU A 286 29.67 -2.04 -20.98
C LEU A 286 28.18 -2.29 -21.25
N LEU A 287 27.38 -1.23 -21.39
CA LEU A 287 25.95 -1.33 -21.73
C LEU A 287 25.72 -1.93 -23.12
N ARG A 288 26.52 -1.55 -24.13
CA ARG A 288 26.41 -2.15 -25.47
C ARG A 288 26.79 -3.63 -25.50
N PHE A 289 27.77 -4.04 -24.69
CA PHE A 289 28.14 -5.45 -24.55
C PHE A 289 27.01 -6.30 -23.96
N LEU A 290 26.33 -5.79 -22.92
CA LEU A 290 25.22 -6.48 -22.27
C LEU A 290 23.95 -6.53 -23.14
N GLU A 291 23.68 -5.48 -23.93
CA GLU A 291 22.55 -5.43 -24.86
C GLU A 291 22.71 -6.40 -26.05
N GLN A 292 23.93 -6.67 -26.50
CA GLN A 292 24.19 -7.67 -27.55
C GLN A 292 23.99 -9.11 -27.07
N GLN A 293 24.25 -9.39 -25.79
CA GLN A 293 24.02 -10.72 -25.20
C GLN A 293 22.53 -11.04 -24.98
N CYS A 294 21.67 -10.03 -24.85
CA CYS A 294 20.23 -10.23 -24.65
C CYS A 294 19.41 -10.39 -25.95
N LYS A 295 20.00 -10.18 -27.14
CA LYS A 295 19.30 -10.29 -28.43
C LYS A 295 19.52 -11.61 -29.18
N SER A 296 20.23 -12.57 -28.58
CA SER A 296 20.60 -13.85 -29.22
C SER A 296 20.11 -15.11 -28.51
N ARG A 297 19.06 -15.01 -27.67
CA ARG A 297 18.32 -16.17 -27.13
C ARG A 297 16.83 -15.90 -27.08
#